data_AF-A0A6A3IU32-F1
#
_entry.id   AF-A0A6A3IU32-F1
#
_cell.length_a   1.000
_cell.length_b   1.000
_cell.length_c   1.000
_cell.angle_alpha   90.00
_cell.angle_beta   90.00
_cell.angle_gamma   90.00
#
_symmetry.space_group_name_H-M   'P 1'
#
loop_
_entity.id
_entity.type
_entity.pdbx_description
1 polymer ?
#
loop_
_entity_poly.entity_id
_entity_poly.type
_entity_poly.pdbx_seq_one_letter_code
_entity_poly.pdbx_strand_id
1 'polypeptide(L)' 'KKNKVWETVCKGIKTNNKCEVVYQERFPVRSRAGPVRVESLKKVPVTK' A
#
# COMPACT_ATOMS: atom_id res chain seq x y z
N LYS A 1 -10.63 -13.84 14.22
CA LYS A 1 -11.22 -12.51 13.87
C LYS A 1 -12.31 -12.72 12.80
N LYS A 2 -13.57 -12.46 13.14
CA LYS A 2 -14.76 -12.86 12.33
C LYS A 2 -14.82 -12.24 10.93
N ASN A 3 -14.23 -11.04 10.74
CA ASN A 3 -14.43 -10.27 9.51
C ASN A 3 -13.21 -10.22 8.56
N LYS A 4 -12.06 -10.82 8.92
CA LYS A 4 -10.84 -10.89 8.07
C LYS A 4 -10.52 -9.59 7.29
N VAL A 5 -10.66 -8.46 7.98
CA VAL A 5 -10.61 -7.12 7.35
C VAL A 5 -9.26 -6.88 6.68
N TRP A 6 -8.17 -7.32 7.30
CA TRP A 6 -6.83 -7.17 6.76
C TRP A 6 -6.64 -7.97 5.47
N GLU A 7 -7.11 -9.22 5.46
CA GLU A 7 -7.02 -10.13 4.31
C GLU A 7 -7.78 -9.60 3.09
N THR A 8 -8.84 -8.83 3.31
CA THR A 8 -9.59 -8.14 2.24
C THR A 8 -8.87 -6.87 1.78
N VAL A 9 -8.44 -6.02 2.71
CA VAL A 9 -7.86 -4.70 2.37
C VAL A 9 -6.47 -4.82 1.77
N CYS A 10 -5.63 -5.71 2.30
CA CYS A 10 -4.22 -5.87 1.90
C CYS A 10 -4.05 -6.19 0.40
N LYS A 11 -5.00 -6.91 -0.20
CA LYS A 11 -5.02 -7.21 -1.64
C LYS A 11 -5.02 -5.97 -2.54
N GLY A 12 -5.52 -4.84 -2.02
CA GLY A 12 -5.53 -3.58 -2.75
C GLY A 12 -4.30 -2.71 -2.51
N ILE A 13 -3.38 -3.09 -1.62
CA ILE A 13 -2.22 -2.29 -1.24
C ILE A 13 -1.00 -2.73 -2.06
N LYS A 14 -0.40 -1.82 -2.80
CA LYS A 14 0.82 -2.05 -3.60
C LYS A 14 1.66 -0.80 -3.72
N THR A 15 2.87 -0.91 -4.24
CA THR A 15 3.69 0.26 -4.56
C THR A 15 3.42 0.79 -5.97
N ASN A 16 3.61 2.08 -6.22
CA ASN A 16 3.50 2.68 -7.56
C ASN A 16 4.89 2.92 -8.21
N ASN A 17 4.92 3.57 -9.38
CA ASN A 17 6.18 3.87 -10.09
C ASN A 17 7.12 4.84 -9.33
N LYS A 18 6.57 5.60 -8.38
CA LYS A 18 7.30 6.52 -7.50
C LYS A 18 7.71 5.87 -6.18
N CYS A 19 7.62 4.54 -6.10
CA CYS A 19 7.83 3.76 -4.88
C CYS A 19 6.87 4.13 -3.73
N GLU A 20 5.75 4.80 -4.00
CA GLU A 20 4.77 5.14 -2.97
C GLU A 20 3.83 3.97 -2.72
N VAL A 21 3.51 3.73 -1.46
CA VAL A 21 2.47 2.77 -1.06
C VAL A 21 1.11 3.37 -1.41
N VAL A 22 0.33 2.66 -2.22
CA VAL A 22 -0.99 3.07 -2.69
C VAL A 22 -2.03 1.97 -2.45
N TYR A 23 -3.26 2.38 -2.12
CA TYR A 23 -4.44 1.53 -2.12
C TYR A 23 -5.20 1.69 -3.45
N GLN A 24 -5.63 0.58 -4.06
CA GLN A 24 -6.34 0.53 -5.34
C GLN A 24 -5.62 1.32 -6.45
N GLU A 25 -4.28 1.28 -6.46
CA GLU A 25 -3.41 1.97 -7.42
C GLU A 25 -3.51 3.51 -7.45
N ARG A 26 -4.45 4.09 -6.70
CA ARG A 26 -4.87 5.49 -6.82
C ARG A 26 -4.59 6.27 -5.55
N PHE A 27 -4.83 5.68 -4.39
CA PHE A 27 -4.86 6.39 -3.12
C PHE A 27 -3.55 6.20 -2.35
N PRO A 28 -2.63 7.18 -2.33
CA PRO A 28 -1.40 7.04 -1.56
C PRO A 28 -1.70 6.92 -0.08
N VAL A 29 -1.08 5.94 0.56
CA VAL A 29 -1.03 5.82 2.01
C VAL A 29 -0.15 6.95 2.53
N ARG A 30 -0.68 7.73 3.48
CA ARG A 30 -0.03 8.95 3.98
C ARG A 30 0.22 8.86 5.48
N SER A 31 1.37 9.38 5.89
CA SER A 31 1.66 9.76 7.27
C SER A 31 1.50 11.28 7.43
N ARG A 32 1.75 11.81 8.63
CA ARG A 32 1.80 13.26 8.86
C ARG A 32 2.89 13.97 8.04
N ALA A 33 3.95 13.26 7.67
CA ALA A 33 5.06 13.82 6.89
C ALA A 33 4.84 13.75 5.36
N GLY A 34 3.80 13.04 4.90
CA GLY A 34 3.49 12.89 3.47
C GLY A 34 3.24 11.44 3.04
N PRO A 35 3.23 11.16 1.73
CA PRO A 35 3.09 9.81 1.19
C PRO A 35 4.18 8.86 1.68
N VAL A 36 3.78 7.65 2.09
CA VAL A 36 4.70 6.59 2.50
C VAL A 36 5.37 6.00 1.27
N ARG A 37 6.69 5.85 1.32
CA ARG A 37 7.51 5.30 0.23
C ARG A 37 8.36 4.14 0.72
N VAL A 38 8.67 3.23 -0.20
CA VAL A 38 9.71 2.22 -0.04
C VAL A 38 10.95 2.63 -0.83
N GLU A 39 12.11 2.05 -0.51
CA GLU A 39 13.38 2.46 -1.12
C GLU A 39 13.42 2.24 -2.64
N SER A 40 12.99 1.06 -3.11
CA SER A 40 13.24 0.66 -4.51
C SER A 40 12.13 -0.15 -5.19
N LEU A 41 11.25 -0.82 -4.45
CA LEU A 41 10.27 -1.75 -5.02
C LEU A 41 9.07 -1.00 -5.65
N LYS A 42 8.88 -1.18 -6.96
CA LYS A 42 7.81 -0.55 -7.76
C LYS A 42 6.78 -1.57 -8.23
N LYS A 43 5.49 -1.23 -8.19
CA LYS A 43 4.37 -2.10 -8.62
C LYS A 43 4.30 -3.44 -7.87
N VAL A 44 4.81 -3.50 -6.64
CA VAL A 44 4.85 -4.73 -5.84
C VAL A 44 3.74 -4.71 -4.79
N PRO A 45 2.99 -5.82 -4.59
CA PRO A 45 2.05 -5.95 -3.48
C PRO A 45 2.74 -5.78 -2.12
N VAL A 46 2.09 -5.11 -1.18
CA VAL A 46 2.56 -5.08 0.21
C VAL A 46 2.10 -6.35 0.90
N THR A 47 3.03 -7.18 1.38
CA THR A 47 2.73 -8.40 2.12
C THR A 47 2.94 -8.21 3.62
N LYS A 48 2.41 -9.14 4.41
CA LYS A 48 2.68 -9.23 5.84
C LYS A 48 4.09 -9.77 6.09
#